data_AF-A0AAQ0XVJ0-F1
#
_entry.id   AF-A0AAQ0XVJ0-F1
#
_cell.length_a   1.000
_cell.length_b   1.000
_cell.length_c   1.000
_cell.angle_alpha   90.00
_cell.angle_beta   90.00
_cell.angle_gamma   90.00
#
_symmetry.space_group_name_H-M   'P 1'
#
loop_
_entity.id
_entity.type
_entity.pdbx_description
1 polymer ?
#
loop_
_entity_poly.entity_id
_entity_poly.type
_entity_poly.pdbx_seq_one_letter_code
_entity_poly.pdbx_strand_id
1 'polypeptide(L)' 'MFRHAESGKIMYRLDARLERDDWEIVQAIISLVYNAGVAAGSKQRAAEIREALGISGTE' A
#
# COMPACT_ATOMS: atom_id res chain seq x y z
N MET A 1 -10.70 1.72 2.08
CA MET A 1 -9.71 2.39 2.98
C MET A 1 -8.59 1.40 3.27
N PHE A 2 -7.34 1.73 2.95
CA PHE A 2 -6.19 0.85 3.20
C PHE A 2 -5.50 1.20 4.52
N ARG A 3 -5.25 0.18 5.35
CA ARG A 3 -4.61 0.33 6.65
C ARG A 3 -3.32 -0.47 6.70
N HIS A 4 -2.34 0.08 7.39
CA HIS A 4 -1.13 -0.65 7.75
C HIS A 4 -1.52 -1.80 8.69
N ALA A 5 -1.07 -3.02 8.41
CA ALA A 5 -1.52 -4.23 9.11
C ALA A 5 -1.12 -4.25 10.60
N GLU A 6 -0.01 -3.60 10.95
CA GLU A 6 0.54 -3.61 12.32
C GLU A 6 0.05 -2.39 13.13
N SER A 7 0.39 -1.17 12.69
CA SER A 7 -0.01 0.08 13.34
C SER A 7 -1.47 0.53 13.12
N GLY A 8 -2.22 -0.08 12.20
CA GLY A 8 -3.60 0.33 11.86
C GLY A 8 -3.72 1.69 11.16
N LYS A 9 -2.60 2.39 10.92
CA LYS A 9 -2.56 3.72 10.30
C LYS A 9 -3.18 3.68 8.91
N ILE A 10 -4.02 4.67 8.61
CA ILE A 10 -4.64 4.80 7.28
C ILE A 10 -3.55 5.27 6.32
N MET A 11 -3.20 4.42 5.36
CA MET A 11 -2.18 4.72 4.36
C MET A 11 -2.79 5.40 3.13
N TYR A 12 -4.04 5.07 2.81
CA TYR A 12 -4.73 5.65 1.67
C TYR A 12 -6.25 5.62 1.85
N ARG A 13 -6.89 6.77 1.63
CA ARG A 13 -8.35 6.90 1.54
C ARG A 13 -8.69 7.25 0.09
N LEU A 14 -9.16 6.25 -0.66
CA LEU A 14 -9.75 6.49 -1.97
C LEU A 14 -11.04 7.28 -1.75
N ASP A 15 -11.11 8.51 -2.26
CA ASP A 15 -12.29 9.37 -2.15
C ASP A 15 -13.30 9.05 -3.25
N ALA A 16 -13.67 7.78 -3.34
CA ALA A 16 -14.64 7.25 -4.28
C ALA A 16 -15.46 6.17 -3.56
N ARG A 17 -16.78 6.19 -3.75
CA ARG A 17 -17.62 5.04 -3.37
C ARG A 17 -17.43 3.97 -4.43
N LEU A 18 -16.69 2.94 -4.08
CA LEU A 18 -16.56 1.74 -4.89
C LEU A 18 -17.70 0.79 -4.57
N GLU A 19 -18.27 0.16 -5.59
CA GLU A 19 -19.08 -1.03 -5.39
C GLU A 19 -18.20 -2.17 -4.88
N ARG A 20 -18.82 -3.21 -4.33
CA ARG A 20 -18.09 -4.31 -3.71
C ARG A 20 -17.10 -4.95 -4.69
N ASP A 21 -17.54 -5.19 -5.93
CA ASP A 21 -16.71 -5.84 -6.95
C ASP A 21 -15.52 -4.96 -7.34
N ASP A 22 -15.73 -3.65 -7.48
CA ASP A 22 -14.64 -2.70 -7.74
C ASP A 22 -13.64 -2.65 -6.58
N TRP A 23 -14.13 -2.71 -5.34
CA TRP A 23 -13.26 -2.79 -4.16
C TRP A 23 -12.41 -4.06 -4.17
N GLU A 24 -12.99 -5.22 -4.48
CA GLU A 24 -12.27 -6.50 -4.58
C GLU A 24 -11.20 -6.46 -5.67
N ILE A 25 -11.49 -5.86 -6.83
CA ILE A 25 -10.53 -5.68 -7.94
C ILE A 25 -9.36 -4.78 -7.52
N VAL A 26 -9.66 -3.61 -6.92
CA VAL A 26 -8.62 -2.67 -6.48
C VAL A 26 -7.75 -3.30 -5.41
N GLN A 27 -8.34 -4.03 -4.46
CA GLN A 27 -7.61 -4.76 -3.44
C GLN A 27 -6.69 -5.85 -4.04
N ALA A 28 -7.16 -6.59 -5.05
CA ALA A 28 -6.38 -7.61 -5.74
C ALA A 28 -5.17 -7.03 -6.47
N ILE A 29 -5.35 -5.92 -7.21
CA ILE A 29 -4.26 -5.24 -7.93
C ILE A 29 -3.19 -4.72 -6.96
N ILE A 30 -3.61 -4.10 -5.87
CA ILE A 30 -2.68 -3.57 -4.85
C ILE A 30 -1.89 -4.71 -4.21
N SER A 31 -2.56 -5.82 -3.89
CA SER A 31 -1.94 -7.00 -3.29
C SER A 31 -0.93 -7.64 -4.24
N LEU A 32 -1.25 -7.70 -5.54
CA LEU A 32 -0.35 -8.19 -6.59
C LEU A 32 0.93 -7.36 -6.67
N VAL A 33 0.80 -6.03 -6.76
CA VAL A 33 1.95 -5.12 -6.87
C VAL A 33 2.82 -5.16 -5.61
N TYR A 34 2.20 -5.17 -4.43
CA TYR A 34 2.91 -5.30 -3.16
C TYR A 34 3.71 -6.60 -3.10
N ASN A 35 3.08 -7.74 -3.37
CA ASN A 35 3.72 -9.05 -3.31
C ASN A 35 4.82 -9.21 -4.38
N ALA A 36 4.64 -8.66 -5.58
CA ALA A 36 5.69 -8.62 -6.61
C ALA A 36 6.90 -7.80 -6.15
N GLY A 37 6.68 -6.65 -5.49
CA GLY A 37 7.76 -5.85 -4.91
C GLY A 37 8.50 -6.57 -3.77
N VAL A 38 7.78 -7.31 -2.93
CA VAL A 38 8.35 -8.16 -1.87
C VAL A 38 9.16 -9.32 -2.45
N ALA A 39 8.60 -10.04 -3.42
CA ALA A 39 9.24 -11.20 -4.06
C ALA A 39 10.48 -10.82 -4.87
N ALA A 40 10.48 -9.64 -5.50
CA ALA A 40 11.65 -9.07 -6.16
C ALA A 40 12.75 -8.62 -5.17
N GLY A 41 12.54 -8.79 -3.86
CA GLY A 41 13.51 -8.45 -2.82
C GLY A 41 13.82 -6.95 -2.73
N SER A 42 12.95 -6.09 -3.25
CA SER A 42 13.30 -4.69 -3.47
C SER A 42 13.11 -3.85 -2.21
N LYS A 43 13.99 -4.09 -1.23
CA LYS A 43 14.18 -3.21 -0.06
C LYS A 43 14.43 -1.76 -0.52
N GLN A 44 15.12 -1.59 -1.65
CA GLN A 44 15.35 -0.30 -2.30
C GLN A 44 14.03 0.35 -2.76
N ARG A 45 13.18 -0.37 -3.51
CA ARG A 45 11.88 0.17 -3.95
C ARG A 45 10.94 0.44 -2.78
N ALA A 46 10.97 -0.40 -1.75
CA ALA A 46 10.23 -0.17 -0.52
C ALA A 46 10.74 1.08 0.22
N ALA A 47 12.05 1.35 0.21
CA ALA A 47 12.64 2.57 0.77
C ALA A 47 12.25 3.81 -0.04
N GLU A 48 12.34 3.77 -1.37
CA GLU A 48 11.93 4.86 -2.27
C GLU A 48 10.44 5.19 -2.12
N ILE A 49 9.57 4.19 -2.00
CA ILE A 49 8.13 4.41 -1.76
C ILE A 49 7.91 5.00 -0.36
N ARG A 50 8.62 4.54 0.67
CA ARG A 50 8.52 5.11 2.02
C ARG A 50 8.97 6.57 2.05
N GLU A 51 10.03 6.91 1.34
CA GLU A 51 10.51 8.29 1.17
C GLU A 51 9.47 9.16 0.43
N ALA A 52 8.96 8.69 -0.71
CA ALA A 52 7.95 9.42 -1.50
C ALA A 52 6.63 9.63 -0.74
N LEU A 53 6.31 8.75 0.22
CA LEU A 53 5.14 8.88 1.11
C LEU A 53 5.43 9.71 2.38
N GLY A 54 6.64 10.25 2.54
CA GLY A 54 7.05 11.04 3.70
C GLY A 54 7.16 10.24 5.00
N ILE A 55 7.39 8.93 4.91
CA ILE A 55 7.51 7.99 6.04
C ILE A 55 8.98 7.85 6.48
N SER A 56 9.92 8.48 5.77
CA SER A 56 11.34 8.51 6.10
C SER A 56 11.61 9.43 7.30
N GLY A 57 11.66 8.86 8.50
CA GLY A 57 12.09 9.54 9.73
C GLY A 57 11.03 9.54 10.81
N THR A 58 10.82 8.40 11.46
CA THR A 58 10.45 8.40 12.88
C THR A 58 11.23 7.23 13.49
N GLU A 59 12.04 7.57 14.47
CA GLU A 59 12.99 6.72 15.19
C GLU A 59 12.38 5.43 15.72
#